data_AF-A0A2V8H2W4-F1
#
_entry.id   AF-A0A2V8H2W4-F1
#
_cell.length_a   1.000
_cell.length_b   1.000
_cell.length_c   1.000
_cell.angle_alpha   90.00
_cell.angle_beta   90.00
_cell.angle_gamma   90.00
#
_symmetry.space_group_name_H-M   'P 1'
#
loop_
_entity.id
_entity.type
_entity.pdbx_description
1 polymer ?
#
loop_
_entity_poly.entity_id
_entity_poly.type
_entity_poly.pdbx_seq_one_letter_code
_entity_poly.pdbx_strand_id
1 'polypeptide(L)'
;MKVYFVPGLEGYIWSFPRPNHISYGLITRSEPGWTARAKTLLSNFIVADLGPDPLKHAEFFSAPVPCLSPASWKANRISGERWALIGDAAGLVDPITGEGIHYAFKSAELLSETIDKPDEYASRIKGEIGQELARAARMYRRFYRGHFLGADFCKRTVQISRRSRTVRSILGNLIIGNQSYLTLKKHLVFSIPSIGIDLITGRSELPIPRGEGVHQ
;
A
#
# COMPACT_ATOMS: atom_id res chain seq x y z
N MET A 1 13.98 4.53 -1.31
CA MET A 1 12.58 4.93 -1.03
C MET A 1 12.36 4.99 0.47
N LYS A 2 11.70 6.04 0.96
CA LYS A 2 11.28 6.16 2.38
C LYS A 2 9.75 6.23 2.43
N VAL A 3 9.12 5.58 3.42
CA VAL A 3 7.66 5.59 3.62
C VAL A 3 7.38 5.85 5.10
N TYR A 4 6.42 6.73 5.38
CA TYR A 4 6.04 7.14 6.72
C TYR A 4 4.52 7.13 6.90
N PHE A 5 4.08 6.59 8.05
CA PHE A 5 2.71 6.74 8.52
C PHE A 5 2.61 7.95 9.42
N VAL A 6 1.80 8.94 9.03
CA VAL A 6 1.60 10.18 9.79
C VAL A 6 0.43 10.00 10.75
N PRO A 7 0.57 10.30 12.05
CA PRO A 7 -0.53 10.22 13.01
C PRO A 7 -1.76 11.01 12.54
N GLY A 8 -2.94 10.39 12.63
CA GLY A 8 -4.21 11.00 12.20
C GLY A 8 -4.38 11.16 10.68
N LEU A 9 -3.46 10.63 9.86
CA LEU A 9 -3.62 10.51 8.41
C LEU A 9 -4.04 9.07 8.08
N GLU A 10 -5.11 8.91 7.32
CA GLU A 10 -5.47 7.61 6.77
C GLU A 10 -4.78 7.43 5.43
N GLY A 11 -3.54 6.95 5.49
CA GLY A 11 -2.66 6.78 4.35
C GLY A 11 -1.20 6.90 4.78
N TYR A 12 -0.34 7.18 3.82
CA TYR A 12 1.09 7.36 4.05
C TYR A 12 1.69 8.43 3.15
N ILE A 13 2.87 8.89 3.53
CA ILE A 13 3.70 9.83 2.78
C ILE A 13 5.01 9.14 2.42
N TRP A 14 5.56 9.43 1.25
CA TRP A 14 6.78 8.79 0.76
C TRP A 14 7.72 9.76 0.07
N SER A 15 9.00 9.37 0.03
CA SER A 15 10.00 9.94 -0.88
C SER A 15 10.60 8.84 -1.75
N PHE A 16 10.55 9.07 -3.06
CA PHE A 16 11.02 8.15 -4.09
C PHE A 16 12.07 8.84 -4.96
N PRO A 17 13.38 8.64 -4.65
CA PRO A 17 14.46 9.16 -5.48
C PRO A 17 14.45 8.53 -6.87
N ARG A 18 14.61 9.35 -7.90
CA ARG A 18 14.84 8.98 -9.30
C ARG A 18 16.16 9.62 -9.75
N PRO A 19 16.73 9.22 -10.90
CA PRO A 19 18.04 9.72 -11.33
C PRO A 19 18.17 11.25 -11.35
N ASN A 20 17.11 11.98 -11.75
CA ASN A 20 17.17 13.43 -11.98
C ASN A 20 16.24 14.27 -11.08
N HIS A 21 15.41 13.62 -10.25
CA HIS A 21 14.47 14.30 -9.36
C HIS A 21 14.03 13.37 -8.23
N ILE A 22 13.38 13.92 -7.21
CA ILE A 22 12.76 13.13 -6.14
C ILE A 22 11.25 13.32 -6.24
N SER A 23 10.51 12.22 -6.30
CA SER A 23 9.06 12.25 -6.21
C SER A 23 8.66 12.14 -4.74
N TYR A 24 8.08 13.22 -4.23
CA TYR A 24 7.39 13.23 -2.95
C TYR A 24 5.91 13.04 -3.18
N GLY A 25 5.28 12.16 -2.42
CA GLY A 25 3.84 11.97 -2.54
C GLY A 25 3.19 11.58 -1.23
N LEU A 26 1.89 11.79 -1.18
CA LEU A 26 1.03 11.41 -0.08
C LEU A 26 -0.23 10.82 -0.69
N ILE A 27 -0.67 9.69 -0.14
CA ILE A 27 -1.97 9.12 -0.45
C ILE A 27 -2.83 9.20 0.80
N THR A 28 -4.09 9.59 0.63
CA THR A 28 -5.06 9.58 1.71
C THR A 28 -6.48 9.45 1.17
N ARG A 29 -7.39 8.95 2.00
CA ARG A 29 -8.81 8.90 1.67
C ARG A 29 -9.44 10.27 1.89
N SER A 30 -9.66 10.99 0.79
CA SER A 30 -10.33 12.29 0.77
C SER A 30 -11.20 12.43 -0.47
N GLU A 31 -11.94 13.53 -0.57
CA GLU A 31 -12.49 13.99 -1.85
C GLU A 31 -11.37 14.18 -2.89
N PRO A 32 -11.66 14.05 -4.20
CA PRO A 32 -10.69 14.26 -5.27
C PRO A 32 -10.05 15.65 -5.22
N GLY A 33 -8.76 15.70 -5.55
CA GLY A 33 -7.99 16.95 -5.66
C GLY A 33 -7.13 17.28 -4.43
N TRP A 34 -6.41 18.39 -4.51
CA TRP A 34 -5.56 18.85 -3.41
C TRP A 34 -6.38 19.40 -2.25
N THR A 35 -6.12 18.88 -1.05
CA THR A 35 -6.54 19.53 0.19
C THR A 35 -5.43 20.42 0.74
N ALA A 36 -5.79 21.49 1.44
CA ALA A 36 -4.82 22.34 2.14
C ALA A 36 -3.93 21.51 3.09
N ARG A 37 -4.54 20.57 3.81
CA ARG A 37 -3.84 19.63 4.70
C ARG A 37 -2.81 18.78 3.96
N ALA A 38 -3.16 18.21 2.81
CA ALA A 38 -2.23 17.40 2.01
C ALA A 38 -1.04 18.23 1.52
N LYS A 39 -1.28 19.45 1.03
CA LYS A 39 -0.21 20.37 0.61
C LYS A 39 0.72 20.72 1.77
N THR A 40 0.16 21.06 2.94
CA THR A 40 0.96 21.36 4.15
C THR A 40 1.79 20.17 4.59
N LEU A 41 1.22 18.97 4.67
CA LEU A 41 1.94 17.76 5.07
C LEU A 41 3.10 17.45 4.12
N LEU A 42 2.85 17.51 2.81
CA LEU A 42 3.87 17.24 1.80
C LEU A 42 4.97 18.30 1.82
N SER A 43 4.61 19.57 1.94
CA SER A 43 5.56 20.68 2.00
C SER A 43 6.46 20.58 3.23
N ASN A 44 5.88 20.31 4.40
CA ASN A 44 6.64 20.11 5.64
C ASN A 44 7.59 18.91 5.53
N PHE A 45 7.16 17.84 4.87
CA PHE A 45 7.99 16.67 4.65
C PHE A 45 9.17 16.94 3.72
N ILE A 46 8.95 17.68 2.63
CA ILE A 46 10.03 18.11 1.73
C ILE A 46 11.04 18.99 2.48
N VAL A 47 10.55 19.97 3.26
CA VAL A 47 11.41 20.86 4.07
C VAL A 47 12.24 20.08 5.07
N ALA A 48 11.66 19.08 5.71
CA ALA A 48 12.37 18.25 6.67
C ALA A 48 13.42 17.33 6.01
N ASP A 49 13.22 16.93 4.75
CA ASP A 49 14.12 16.01 4.04
C ASP A 49 15.25 16.73 3.27
N LEU A 50 14.98 17.92 2.69
CA LEU A 50 15.91 18.63 1.81
C LEU A 50 16.09 20.13 2.13
N GLY A 51 15.39 20.68 3.12
CA GLY A 51 15.32 22.12 3.38
C GLY A 51 14.27 22.84 2.51
N PRO A 52 14.12 24.17 2.65
CA PRO A 52 13.02 24.91 2.02
C PRO A 52 13.24 25.26 0.55
N ASP A 53 14.48 25.28 0.05
CA ASP A 53 14.78 25.74 -1.31
C ASP A 53 14.12 24.92 -2.42
N PRO A 54 14.10 23.56 -2.36
CA PRO A 54 13.44 22.74 -3.37
C PRO A 54 11.94 23.01 -3.52
N LEU A 55 11.25 23.52 -2.49
CA LEU A 55 9.82 23.84 -2.60
C LEU A 55 9.52 24.94 -3.62
N LYS A 56 10.46 25.85 -3.87
CA LYS A 56 10.30 26.94 -4.85
C LYS A 56 10.17 26.42 -6.28
N HIS A 57 10.65 25.21 -6.53
CA HIS A 57 10.67 24.55 -7.83
C HIS A 57 9.80 23.28 -7.86
N ALA A 58 9.03 23.03 -6.80
CA ALA A 58 8.20 21.83 -6.70
C ALA A 58 6.91 21.97 -7.50
N GLU A 59 6.62 20.96 -8.31
CA GLU A 59 5.35 20.83 -9.03
C GLU A 59 4.41 19.88 -8.29
N PHE A 60 3.14 20.28 -8.15
CA PHE A 60 2.15 19.54 -7.37
C PHE A 60 1.05 18.95 -8.27
N PHE A 61 0.95 17.63 -8.29
CA PHE A 61 -0.07 16.88 -9.04
C PHE A 61 -0.98 16.10 -8.09
N SER A 62 -2.27 16.01 -8.43
CA SER A 62 -3.23 15.18 -7.69
C SER A 62 -4.07 14.36 -8.66
N ALA A 63 -4.23 13.08 -8.37
CA ALA A 63 -5.12 12.19 -9.11
C ALA A 63 -5.98 11.38 -8.11
N PRO A 64 -7.27 11.16 -8.39
CA PRO A 64 -8.07 10.25 -7.59
C PRO A 64 -7.60 8.81 -7.80
N VAL A 65 -7.63 8.02 -6.73
CA VAL A 65 -7.33 6.58 -6.76
C VAL A 65 -8.61 5.81 -6.39
N PRO A 66 -9.11 4.90 -7.25
CA PRO A 66 -10.44 4.28 -7.08
C PRO A 66 -10.45 3.15 -6.03
N CYS A 67 -10.25 3.49 -4.77
CA CYS A 67 -10.29 2.55 -3.65
C CYS A 67 -11.72 2.19 -3.22
N LEU A 68 -12.28 1.15 -3.83
CA LEU A 68 -13.68 0.74 -3.61
C LEU A 68 -13.96 0.30 -2.15
N SER A 69 -15.15 0.67 -1.66
CA SER A 69 -15.69 0.12 -0.42
C SER A 69 -16.15 -1.34 -0.62
N PRO A 70 -16.34 -2.15 0.45
CA PRO A 70 -16.86 -3.51 0.29
C PRO A 70 -18.23 -3.56 -0.44
N ALA A 71 -19.10 -2.57 -0.18
CA ALA A 71 -20.40 -2.47 -0.84
C ALA A 71 -20.26 -2.08 -2.31
N SER A 72 -19.40 -1.10 -2.61
CA SER A 72 -19.09 -0.68 -3.98
C SER A 72 -18.47 -1.82 -4.79
N TRP A 73 -17.61 -2.64 -4.18
CA TRP A 73 -17.06 -3.84 -4.82
C TRP A 73 -18.16 -4.82 -5.21
N LYS A 74 -19.10 -5.10 -4.30
CA LYS A 74 -20.20 -6.03 -4.57
C LYS A 74 -21.06 -5.60 -5.77
N ALA A 75 -21.20 -4.29 -5.97
CA ALA A 75 -21.98 -3.71 -7.07
C ALA A 75 -21.13 -3.38 -8.33
N ASN A 76 -19.81 -3.61 -8.29
CA ASN A 76 -18.93 -3.19 -9.37
C ASN A 76 -19.07 -4.10 -10.59
N ARG A 77 -19.43 -3.51 -11.73
CA ARG A 77 -19.55 -4.20 -13.01
C ARG A 77 -18.33 -3.90 -13.86
N ILE A 78 -17.48 -4.91 -14.05
CA ILE A 78 -16.19 -4.75 -14.74
C ILE A 78 -16.18 -5.30 -16.16
N SER A 79 -17.25 -5.96 -16.60
CA SER A 79 -17.41 -6.42 -17.98
C SER A 79 -18.87 -6.49 -18.40
N GLY A 80 -19.07 -6.61 -19.71
CA GLY A 80 -20.34 -6.85 -20.36
C GLY A 80 -20.14 -7.23 -21.82
N GLU A 81 -21.22 -7.16 -22.59
CA GLU A 81 -21.19 -7.50 -24.00
C GLU A 81 -20.22 -6.57 -24.77
N ARG A 82 -19.14 -7.15 -25.31
CA ARG A 82 -18.09 -6.46 -26.07
C ARG A 82 -17.29 -5.40 -25.28
N TRP A 83 -17.27 -5.45 -23.95
CA TRP A 83 -16.40 -4.57 -23.17
C TRP A 83 -15.93 -5.23 -21.87
N ALA A 84 -14.73 -4.84 -21.45
CA ALA A 84 -14.16 -5.18 -20.15
C ALA A 84 -13.29 -4.02 -19.67
N LEU A 85 -13.20 -3.87 -18.36
CA LEU A 85 -12.36 -2.89 -17.68
C LEU A 85 -11.22 -3.62 -16.97
N ILE A 86 -10.05 -3.00 -16.91
CA ILE A 86 -8.85 -3.49 -16.21
C ILE A 86 -8.28 -2.39 -15.32
N GLY A 87 -7.43 -2.77 -14.36
CA GLY A 87 -6.74 -1.84 -13.45
C GLY A 87 -7.68 -0.83 -12.77
N ASP A 88 -7.26 0.43 -12.73
CA ASP A 88 -8.00 1.52 -12.11
C ASP A 88 -9.39 1.74 -12.73
N ALA A 89 -9.54 1.50 -14.04
CA ALA A 89 -10.83 1.61 -14.71
C ALA A 89 -11.84 0.56 -14.17
N ALA A 90 -11.34 -0.60 -13.74
CA ALA A 90 -12.13 -1.62 -13.06
C ALA A 90 -12.19 -1.42 -11.53
N GLY A 91 -11.57 -0.37 -10.97
CA GLY A 91 -11.48 -0.15 -9.51
C GLY A 91 -10.63 -1.20 -8.78
N LEU A 92 -9.67 -1.82 -9.48
CA LEU A 92 -8.80 -2.86 -8.94
C LEU A 92 -7.59 -2.24 -8.22
N VAL A 93 -7.85 -1.65 -7.05
CA VAL A 93 -6.83 -1.02 -6.21
C VAL A 93 -6.93 -1.53 -4.78
N ASP A 94 -5.78 -1.80 -4.14
CA ASP A 94 -5.72 -2.13 -2.71
C ASP A 94 -6.23 -0.95 -1.88
N PRO A 95 -7.35 -1.08 -1.13
CA PRO A 95 -7.89 0.02 -0.34
C PRO A 95 -7.01 0.44 0.85
N ILE A 96 -6.07 -0.41 1.29
CA ILE A 96 -5.15 -0.10 2.37
C ILE A 96 -3.96 0.67 1.83
N THR A 97 -3.27 0.15 0.82
CA THR A 97 -2.04 0.79 0.31
C THR A 97 -2.31 1.82 -0.78
N GLY A 98 -3.38 1.67 -1.54
CA GLY A 98 -3.64 2.45 -2.75
C GLY A 98 -2.80 2.01 -3.96
N GLU A 99 -2.14 0.86 -3.87
CA GLU A 99 -1.38 0.27 -4.98
C GLU A 99 -2.32 -0.44 -5.97
N GLY A 100 -2.14 -0.17 -7.26
CA GLY A 100 -2.95 -0.74 -8.35
C GLY A 100 -2.15 -1.45 -9.44
N ILE A 101 -0.83 -1.23 -9.53
CA ILE A 101 0.00 -1.70 -10.65
C ILE A 101 -0.07 -3.23 -10.82
N HIS A 102 0.09 -3.98 -9.72
CA HIS A 102 -0.01 -5.43 -9.75
C HIS A 102 -1.37 -5.91 -10.30
N TYR A 103 -2.46 -5.31 -9.83
CA TYR A 103 -3.81 -5.69 -10.26
C TYR A 103 -4.13 -5.24 -11.69
N ALA A 104 -3.54 -4.13 -12.16
CA ALA A 104 -3.64 -3.72 -13.56
C ALA A 104 -3.05 -4.79 -14.49
N PHE A 105 -1.84 -5.28 -14.19
CA PHE A 105 -1.23 -6.36 -14.97
C PHE A 105 -2.00 -7.68 -14.82
N LYS A 106 -2.38 -8.05 -13.58
CA LYS A 106 -3.10 -9.30 -13.35
C LYS A 106 -4.45 -9.33 -14.08
N SER A 107 -5.19 -8.23 -14.05
CA SER A 107 -6.46 -8.14 -14.78
C SER A 107 -6.29 -8.12 -16.29
N ALA A 108 -5.23 -7.50 -16.82
CA ALA A 108 -4.91 -7.56 -18.24
C ALA A 108 -4.58 -9.00 -18.70
N GLU A 109 -3.79 -9.73 -17.92
CA GLU A 109 -3.50 -11.15 -18.17
C GLU A 109 -4.79 -11.98 -18.17
N LEU A 110 -5.61 -11.87 -17.13
CA LEU A 110 -6.89 -12.57 -17.03
C LEU A 110 -7.83 -12.25 -18.19
N LEU A 111 -7.91 -10.98 -18.60
CA LEU A 111 -8.72 -10.57 -19.74
C LEU A 111 -8.20 -11.18 -21.05
N SER A 112 -6.89 -11.24 -21.24
CA SER A 112 -6.30 -11.85 -22.44
C SER A 112 -6.64 -13.34 -22.56
N GLU A 113 -6.70 -14.07 -21.45
CA GLU A 113 -7.08 -15.48 -21.41
C GLU A 113 -8.59 -15.72 -21.62
N THR A 114 -9.41 -14.69 -21.43
CA THR A 114 -10.88 -14.78 -21.41
C THR A 114 -11.55 -13.78 -22.35
N ILE A 115 -10.84 -13.34 -23.39
CA ILE A 115 -11.27 -12.21 -24.24
C ILE A 115 -12.62 -12.44 -24.93
N ASP A 116 -12.91 -13.69 -25.33
CA ASP A 116 -14.17 -14.09 -25.96
C ASP A 116 -15.26 -14.46 -24.95
N LYS A 117 -14.96 -14.39 -23.64
CA LYS A 117 -15.84 -14.84 -22.55
C LYS A 117 -15.90 -13.82 -21.41
N PRO A 118 -16.59 -12.67 -21.59
CA PRO A 118 -16.64 -11.60 -20.61
C PRO A 118 -17.17 -12.01 -19.21
N ASP A 119 -18.04 -13.02 -19.15
CA ASP A 119 -18.55 -13.56 -17.89
C ASP A 119 -17.50 -14.40 -17.14
N GLU A 120 -16.66 -15.12 -17.88
CA GLU A 120 -15.54 -15.87 -17.32
C GLU A 120 -14.49 -14.90 -16.74
N TYR A 121 -14.19 -13.81 -17.46
CA TYR A 121 -13.34 -12.73 -16.96
C TYR A 121 -13.85 -12.18 -15.62
N ALA A 122 -15.13 -11.79 -15.56
CA ALA A 122 -15.71 -11.24 -14.33
C ALA A 122 -15.66 -12.23 -13.16
N SER A 123 -15.95 -13.50 -13.42
CA SER A 123 -15.89 -14.56 -12.42
C SER A 123 -14.47 -14.75 -11.87
N ARG A 124 -13.46 -14.77 -12.75
CA ARG A 124 -12.04 -14.90 -12.36
C ARG A 124 -11.53 -13.70 -11.59
N ILE A 125 -11.84 -12.48 -12.02
CA ILE A 125 -11.49 -11.29 -11.24
C ILE A 125 -12.12 -11.34 -9.85
N LYS A 126 -13.38 -11.72 -9.73
CA LYS A 126 -14.06 -11.85 -8.43
C LYS A 126 -13.40 -12.91 -7.53
N GLY A 127 -12.98 -14.03 -8.11
CA GLY A 127 -12.33 -15.14 -7.40
C GLY A 127 -10.89 -14.84 -6.99
N GLU A 128 -10.08 -14.33 -7.91
CA GLU A 128 -8.63 -14.17 -7.76
C GLU A 128 -8.24 -12.83 -7.13
N ILE A 129 -8.96 -11.74 -7.43
CA ILE A 129 -8.63 -10.38 -6.97
C ILE A 129 -9.70 -9.84 -6.01
N GLY A 130 -10.98 -10.03 -6.32
CA GLY A 130 -12.10 -9.41 -5.62
C GLY A 130 -12.17 -9.80 -4.14
N GLN A 131 -11.90 -11.06 -3.80
CA GLN A 131 -11.90 -11.52 -2.40
C GLN A 131 -10.80 -10.84 -1.58
N GLU A 132 -9.62 -10.69 -2.17
CA GLU A 132 -8.45 -10.04 -1.58
C GLU A 132 -8.75 -8.56 -1.30
N LEU A 133 -9.19 -7.82 -2.32
CA LEU A 133 -9.51 -6.40 -2.20
C LEU A 133 -10.71 -6.15 -1.26
N ALA A 134 -11.74 -7.00 -1.30
CA ALA A 134 -12.86 -6.90 -0.36
C ALA A 134 -12.43 -7.21 1.09
N ARG A 135 -11.41 -8.06 1.29
CA ARG A 135 -10.84 -8.29 2.62
C ARG A 135 -10.02 -7.09 3.08
N ALA A 136 -9.17 -6.54 2.23
CA ALA A 136 -8.41 -5.32 2.49
C ALA A 136 -9.34 -4.13 2.83
N ALA A 137 -10.40 -3.91 2.04
CA ALA A 137 -11.42 -2.90 2.27
C ALA A 137 -12.05 -3.00 3.69
N ARG A 138 -12.36 -4.23 4.14
CA ARG A 138 -12.90 -4.47 5.49
C ARG A 138 -11.86 -4.23 6.58
N MET A 139 -10.58 -4.41 6.28
CA MET A 139 -9.48 -4.21 7.22
C MET A 139 -9.04 -2.75 7.33
N TYR A 140 -9.33 -1.92 6.33
CA TYR A 140 -8.96 -0.50 6.25
C TYR A 140 -9.11 0.26 7.56
N ARG A 141 -10.33 0.28 8.15
CA ARG A 141 -10.60 1.02 9.39
C ARG A 141 -9.75 0.55 10.55
N ARG A 142 -9.52 -0.76 10.67
CA ARG A 142 -8.68 -1.33 11.72
C ARG A 142 -7.20 -1.03 11.49
N PHE A 143 -6.77 -0.98 10.23
CA PHE A 143 -5.40 -0.65 9.89
C PHE A 143 -5.06 0.80 10.26
N TYR A 144 -5.88 1.75 9.80
CA TYR A 144 -5.59 3.19 9.97
C TYR A 144 -6.14 3.81 11.27
N ARG A 145 -7.24 3.30 11.83
CA ARG A 145 -7.86 3.84 13.06
C ARG A 145 -7.75 2.89 14.26
N GLY A 146 -7.18 1.70 14.07
CA GLY A 146 -7.04 0.72 15.14
C GLY A 146 -5.96 1.11 16.14
N HIS A 147 -6.11 0.64 17.37
CA HIS A 147 -5.15 0.83 18.45
C HIS A 147 -4.77 -0.53 19.02
N PHE A 148 -3.48 -0.75 19.29
CA PHE A 148 -2.97 -2.00 19.85
C PHE A 148 -1.71 -1.75 20.68
N LEU A 149 -1.62 -2.39 21.85
CA LEU A 149 -0.53 -2.22 22.81
C LEU A 149 -0.23 -0.73 23.10
N GLY A 150 -1.27 0.07 23.37
CA GLY A 150 -1.12 1.48 23.76
C GLY A 150 -0.62 2.44 22.67
N ALA A 151 -0.71 2.08 21.39
CA ALA A 151 -0.37 2.96 20.27
C ALA A 151 -1.25 2.69 19.04
N ASP A 152 -1.24 3.60 18.07
CA ASP A 152 -1.86 3.39 16.75
C ASP A 152 -1.35 2.09 16.11
N PHE A 153 -2.24 1.37 15.43
CA PHE A 153 -1.94 0.08 14.83
C PHE A 153 -0.74 0.13 13.89
N CYS A 154 -0.68 1.10 12.95
CA CYS A 154 0.46 1.28 12.05
C CYS A 154 1.76 1.54 12.82
N LYS A 155 1.73 2.44 13.81
CA LYS A 155 2.90 2.78 14.63
C LYS A 155 3.42 1.56 15.38
N ARG A 156 2.53 0.82 16.04
CA ARG A 156 2.90 -0.38 16.79
C ARG A 156 3.43 -1.48 15.86
N THR A 157 2.82 -1.66 14.71
CA THR A 157 3.24 -2.64 13.69
C THR A 157 4.66 -2.34 13.19
N VAL A 158 4.96 -1.07 12.89
CA VAL A 158 6.32 -0.63 12.50
C VAL A 158 7.32 -0.84 13.63
N GLN A 159 6.96 -0.52 14.89
CA GLN A 159 7.86 -0.75 16.02
C GLN A 159 8.18 -2.24 16.23
N ILE A 160 7.17 -3.11 16.08
CA ILE A 160 7.35 -4.56 16.18
C ILE A 160 8.18 -5.08 15.01
N SER A 161 7.93 -4.65 13.77
CA SER A 161 8.69 -5.12 12.59
C SER A 161 10.17 -4.73 12.63
N ARG A 162 10.52 -3.63 13.32
CA ARG A 162 11.92 -3.28 13.59
C ARG A 162 12.60 -4.30 14.50
N ARG A 163 11.87 -4.91 15.43
CA ARG A 163 12.38 -5.89 16.41
C ARG A 163 12.15 -7.34 16.04
N SER A 164 11.23 -7.64 15.12
CA SER A 164 10.93 -8.99 14.64
C SER A 164 11.13 -9.13 13.14
N ARG A 165 12.10 -9.97 12.75
CA ARG A 165 12.31 -10.37 11.35
C ARG A 165 11.11 -11.11 10.80
N THR A 166 10.44 -11.91 11.64
CA THR A 166 9.23 -12.64 11.26
C THR A 166 8.11 -11.67 10.85
N VAL A 167 7.78 -10.68 11.70
CA VAL A 167 6.78 -9.66 11.35
C VAL A 167 7.21 -8.85 10.14
N ARG A 168 8.49 -8.47 10.06
CA ARG A 168 9.05 -7.74 8.91
C ARG A 168 8.89 -8.50 7.61
N SER A 169 9.17 -9.80 7.61
CA SER A 169 9.02 -10.69 6.45
C SER A 169 7.56 -10.80 6.02
N ILE A 170 6.64 -11.02 6.96
CA ILE A 170 5.20 -11.10 6.67
C ILE A 170 4.70 -9.78 6.07
N LEU A 171 5.08 -8.64 6.63
CA LEU A 171 4.70 -7.32 6.09
C LEU A 171 5.35 -7.05 4.74
N GLY A 172 6.62 -7.43 4.54
CA GLY A 172 7.31 -7.31 3.26
C GLY A 172 6.62 -8.14 2.18
N ASN A 173 6.27 -9.39 2.48
CA ASN A 173 5.52 -10.26 1.57
C ASN A 173 4.13 -9.71 1.27
N LEU A 174 3.48 -9.03 2.22
CA LEU A 174 2.19 -8.37 1.98
C LEU A 174 2.34 -7.21 0.99
N ILE A 175 3.37 -6.37 1.16
CA ILE A 175 3.63 -5.23 0.26
C ILE A 175 4.04 -5.70 -1.14
N ILE A 176 4.80 -6.79 -1.24
CA ILE A 176 5.25 -7.37 -2.51
C ILE A 176 4.13 -8.18 -3.20
N GLY A 177 3.03 -8.46 -2.51
CA GLY A 177 1.90 -9.24 -3.04
C GLY A 177 2.05 -10.77 -2.89
N ASN A 178 3.12 -11.25 -2.26
CA ASN A 178 3.34 -12.68 -1.98
C ASN A 178 2.49 -13.21 -0.80
N GLN A 179 1.85 -12.32 -0.04
CA GLN A 179 1.02 -12.66 1.11
C GLN A 179 -0.40 -12.13 0.91
N SER A 180 -1.39 -13.01 0.95
CA SER A 180 -2.81 -12.63 0.87
C SER A 180 -3.37 -12.12 2.21
N TYR A 181 -4.24 -11.11 2.16
CA TYR A 181 -5.06 -10.62 3.27
C TYR A 181 -6.00 -11.68 3.85
N LEU A 182 -6.41 -12.68 3.04
CA LEU A 182 -7.26 -13.79 3.48
C LEU A 182 -6.52 -14.70 4.47
N THR A 183 -5.24 -14.97 4.22
CA THR A 183 -4.41 -15.86 5.04
C THR A 183 -3.55 -15.13 6.07
N LEU A 184 -3.46 -13.79 5.99
CA LEU A 184 -2.62 -12.96 6.85
C LEU A 184 -2.84 -13.21 8.35
N LYS A 185 -4.10 -13.28 8.80
CA LYS A 185 -4.41 -13.54 10.22
C LYS A 185 -3.87 -14.91 10.65
N LYS A 186 -4.05 -15.92 9.80
CA LYS A 186 -3.58 -17.30 10.05
C LYS A 186 -2.05 -17.31 10.18
N HIS A 187 -1.35 -16.75 9.20
CA HIS A 187 0.12 -16.65 9.22
C HIS A 187 0.65 -15.90 10.45
N LEU A 188 0.04 -14.78 10.84
CA LEU A 188 0.43 -14.04 12.05
C LEU A 188 0.28 -14.90 13.31
N VAL A 189 -0.83 -15.63 13.45
CA VAL A 189 -1.09 -16.49 14.62
C VAL A 189 -0.10 -17.65 14.70
N PHE A 190 0.13 -18.36 13.59
CA PHE A 190 1.12 -19.43 13.56
C PHE A 190 2.55 -18.94 13.80
N SER A 191 2.83 -17.67 13.50
CA SER A 191 4.14 -17.06 13.71
C SER A 191 4.35 -16.52 15.13
N ILE A 192 3.35 -16.55 16.02
CA ILE A 192 3.45 -16.00 17.39
C ILE A 192 4.70 -16.51 18.14
N PRO A 193 5.02 -17.82 18.14
CA PRO A 193 6.23 -18.31 18.82
C PRO A 193 7.51 -17.67 18.30
N SER A 194 7.67 -17.61 16.97
CA SER A 194 8.83 -16.99 16.31
C SER A 194 8.90 -15.48 16.58
N ILE A 195 7.76 -14.79 16.59
CA ILE A 195 7.68 -13.36 16.94
C ILE A 195 8.11 -13.15 18.40
N GLY A 196 7.67 -14.01 19.33
CA GLY A 196 8.08 -13.95 20.73
C GLY A 196 9.58 -14.11 20.90
N ILE A 197 10.18 -15.11 20.23
CA ILE A 197 11.62 -15.33 20.23
C ILE A 197 12.36 -14.12 19.67
N ASP A 198 11.93 -13.58 18.54
CA ASP A 198 12.54 -12.40 17.94
C ASP A 198 12.56 -11.19 18.90
N LEU A 199 11.43 -10.95 19.59
CA LEU A 199 11.27 -9.82 20.51
C LEU A 199 12.13 -9.94 21.77
N ILE A 200 12.33 -11.17 22.28
CA ILE A 200 13.17 -11.44 23.46
C ILE A 200 14.65 -11.38 23.10
N THR A 201 15.03 -12.00 21.98
CA THR A 201 16.44 -12.13 21.58
C THR A 201 17.00 -10.89 20.91
N GLY A 202 16.16 -9.91 20.58
CA GLY A 202 16.60 -8.67 19.93
C GLY A 202 17.27 -8.92 18.58
N ARG A 203 16.95 -10.03 17.89
CA ARG A 203 17.52 -10.40 16.57
C ARG A 203 17.04 -9.43 15.47
N SER A 204 17.55 -8.20 15.51
CA SER A 204 17.47 -7.23 14.43
C SER A 204 18.85 -7.14 13.77
N GLU A 205 19.16 -8.05 12.86
CA GLU A 205 20.26 -7.78 11.95
C GLU A 205 19.78 -6.84 10.84
N LEU A 206 20.43 -5.68 10.75
CA LEU A 206 20.87 -5.08 9.50
C LEU A 206 22.26 -4.48 9.73
N PRO A 207 23.28 -4.88 8.96
CA PRO A 207 24.38 -3.99 8.66
C PRO A 207 23.80 -2.83 7.83
N ILE A 208 24.12 -1.59 8.22
CA ILE A 208 24.00 -0.43 7.35
C ILE A 208 24.92 -0.73 6.15
N PRO A 209 24.46 -0.64 4.88
CA PRO A 209 25.40 -0.60 3.78
C PRO A 209 26.20 0.69 3.97
N ARG A 210 27.49 0.58 4.35
CA ARG A 210 28.41 1.68 4.18
C ARG A 210 28.39 1.95 2.68
N GLY A 211 27.96 3.15 2.29
CA GLY A 211 28.19 3.62 0.94
C GLY A 211 29.70 3.59 0.73
N GLU A 212 30.18 2.66 -0.07
CA GLU A 212 31.50 2.77 -0.65
C GLU A 212 31.47 4.01 -1.54
N GLY A 213 32.20 5.03 -1.10
CA GLY A 213 32.53 6.16 -1.95
C GLY A 213 33.35 5.64 -3.12
N VAL A 214 32.78 5.74 -4.32
CA VAL A 214 33.57 5.67 -5.54
C VAL A 214 33.94 7.10 -5.88
N HIS A 215 35.10 7.51 -5.37
CA HIS A 215 35.95 8.45 -6.09
C HIS A 215 36.50 7.72 -7.31
N GLN A 216 36.06 8.12 -8.50
CA GLN A 216 36.86 8.51 -9.68
C GLN A 216 35.94 8.72 -10.87
#